data_AF-A0A2Z5R325-F1
#
_entry.id   AF-A0A2Z5R325-F1
#
_cell.length_a   1.000
_cell.length_b   1.000
_cell.length_c   1.000
_cell.angle_alpha   90.00
_cell.angle_beta   90.00
_cell.angle_gamma   90.00
#
_symmetry.space_group_name_H-M   'P 1'
#
loop_
_entity.id
_entity.type
_entity.pdbx_description
1 polymer ?
#
loop_
_entity_poly.entity_id
_entity_poly.type
_entity_poly.pdbx_seq_one_letter_code
_entity_poly.pdbx_strand_id
1 'polypeptide(L)' 'MKIVKALVPLTEMFGYIGDLRGKTQGRAVFSMAFDSYGEVPKNVADEIIQKSRGE' A
#
# COMPACT_ATOMS: atom_id res chain seq x y z
N MET A 1 8.09 2.05 -23.20
CA MET A 1 7.28 2.19 -21.98
C MET A 1 7.20 0.82 -21.32
N LYS A 2 7.50 0.69 -20.03
CA LYS A 2 7.38 -0.59 -19.30
C LYS A 2 6.21 -0.47 -18.31
N ILE A 3 5.39 -1.52 -18.24
CA ILE A 3 4.26 -1.62 -17.30
C ILE A 3 4.69 -2.58 -16.19
N VAL A 4 4.57 -2.14 -14.94
CA VAL A 4 4.80 -2.98 -13.76
C VAL A 4 3.45 -3.29 -13.14
N LYS A 5 3.13 -4.58 -13.00
CA LYS A 5 1.95 -5.05 -12.28
C LYS A 5 2.42 -5.61 -10.95
N ALA A 6 1.78 -5.20 -9.87
CA ALA A 6 2.10 -5.66 -8.53
C ALA A 6 0.82 -5.70 -7.68
N LEU A 7 0.78 -6.65 -6.74
CA LEU A 7 -0.18 -6.68 -5.64
C LEU A 7 0.51 -6.08 -4.43
N VAL A 8 -0.13 -5.09 -3.83
CA VAL A 8 0.41 -4.34 -2.69
C VAL A 8 -0.70 -4.13 -1.66
N PRO A 9 -0.39 -4.23 -0.36
CA PRO A 9 -1.36 -3.88 0.68
C PRO A 9 -1.76 -2.41 0.54
N LEU A 10 -3.06 -2.12 0.65
CA LEU A 10 -3.57 -0.75 0.53
C LEU A 10 -2.93 0.20 1.56
N THR A 11 -2.60 -0.31 2.75
CA THR A 11 -1.92 0.45 3.81
C THR A 11 -0.57 1.01 3.40
N GLU A 12 0.14 0.33 2.50
CA GLU A 12 1.47 0.78 2.01
C GLU A 12 1.36 1.84 0.90
N MET A 13 0.16 2.09 0.37
CA MET A 13 -0.05 3.05 -0.72
C MET A 13 -0.21 4.50 -0.23
N PHE A 14 -0.37 4.71 1.08
CA PHE A 14 -0.38 6.05 1.67
C PHE A 14 0.97 6.74 1.44
N GLY A 15 0.98 7.86 0.72
CA GLY A 15 2.21 8.59 0.39
C GLY A 15 2.93 8.11 -0.88
N TYR A 16 2.52 7.00 -1.49
CA TYR A 16 3.17 6.42 -2.68
C TYR A 16 3.32 7.41 -3.85
N ILE A 17 2.38 8.34 -4.01
CA ILE A 17 2.42 9.36 -5.06
C ILE A 17 3.68 10.24 -4.95
N GLY A 18 4.06 10.59 -3.72
CA GLY A 18 5.25 11.40 -3.45
C GLY A 18 6.52 10.67 -3.90
N ASP A 19 6.66 9.42 -3.47
CA ASP A 19 7.79 8.56 -3.82
C ASP A 19 7.88 8.30 -5.33
N LEU A 20 6.75 8.02 -5.98
CA LEU A 20 6.68 7.81 -7.42
C LEU A 20 7.14 9.05 -8.18
N ARG A 21 6.69 10.24 -7.77
CA ARG A 21 7.11 11.50 -8.40
C ARG A 21 8.60 11.75 -8.18
N GLY A 22 9.11 11.54 -6.98
CA GLY A 22 10.54 11.70 -6.67
C GLY A 22 11.43 10.78 -7.50
N LYS A 23 11.11 9.49 -7.54
CA LYS A 23 11.90 8.47 -8.25
C LYS A 23 11.85 8.59 -9.77
N THR A 24 10.78 9.14 -10.32
CA THR A 24 10.54 9.20 -11.77
C THR A 24 10.60 10.60 -12.34
N GLN A 25 11.03 11.58 -11.53
CA GLN A 25 11.03 13.00 -11.88
C GLN A 25 9.66 13.46 -12.42
N GLY A 26 8.59 12.94 -11.84
CA GLY A 26 7.19 13.24 -12.21
C GLY A 26 6.70 12.63 -13.52
N ARG A 27 7.43 11.70 -14.13
CA ARG A 27 7.08 11.14 -15.45
C ARG A 27 6.24 9.88 -15.40
N ALA A 28 6.24 9.16 -14.28
CA ALA A 28 5.45 7.93 -14.16
C ALA A 28 4.01 8.20 -13.74
N VAL A 29 3.14 7.30 -14.19
CA VAL A 29 1.73 7.24 -13.85
C VAL A 29 1.42 5.86 -13.31
N PHE A 30 0.45 5.77 -12.41
CA PHE A 30 -0.02 4.50 -11.87
C PHE A 30 -1.56 4.53 -11.80
N SER A 31 -2.15 3.33 -11.81
CA SER A 31 -3.55 3.11 -11.47
C SER A 31 -3.62 1.96 -10.47
N MET A 32 -4.62 2.00 -9.60
CA MET A 32 -4.86 0.95 -8.61
C MET A 32 -6.35 0.58 -8.63
N ALA A 33 -6.62 -0.71 -8.44
CA ALA A 33 -7.96 -1.26 -8.27
C ALA A 33 -7.93 -2.29 -7.15
N PHE A 34 -9.05 -2.44 -6.46
CA PHE A 34 -9.22 -3.52 -5.49
C PHE A 34 -9.17 -4.87 -6.21
N ASP A 35 -8.43 -5.83 -5.64
CA ASP A 35 -8.28 -7.19 -6.16
C ASP A 35 -8.90 -8.21 -5.18
N SER A 36 -8.33 -8.33 -3.97
CA SER A 36 -8.83 -9.23 -2.94
C SER A 36 -8.45 -8.79 -1.52
N TYR A 37 -9.00 -9.49 -0.53
CA TYR A 37 -8.47 -9.46 0.84
C TYR A 37 -7.31 -10.46 0.97
N GLY A 38 -6.37 -10.16 1.85
CA GLY A 38 -5.23 -11.03 2.18
C GLY A 38 -5.03 -11.09 3.69
N GLU A 39 -4.36 -12.15 4.15
CA GLU A 39 -4.01 -12.28 5.57
C GLU A 39 -2.98 -11.21 5.95
N VAL A 40 -3.27 -10.51 7.05
CA VAL A 40 -2.34 -9.52 7.60
C VAL A 40 -1.25 -10.22 8.41
N PRO A 41 0.01 -9.77 8.33
CA PRO A 41 1.07 -10.25 9.21
C PRO A 41 0.67 -10.13 10.69
N LYS A 42 1.02 -11.13 11.50
CA LYS A 42 0.61 -11.21 12.92
C LYS A 42 0.92 -9.95 13.73
N ASN A 43 2.09 -9.36 13.52
CA ASN A 43 2.50 -8.13 14.20
C ASN A 43 1.55 -6.94 13.92
N VAL A 44 1.05 -6.83 12.68
CA VAL A 44 0.09 -5.78 12.29
C VAL A 44 -1.31 -6.12 12.79
N ALA A 45 -1.69 -7.40 12.73
CA ALA A 45 -2.97 -7.88 13.24
C ALA A 45 -3.12 -7.57 14.74
N ASP A 46 -2.08 -7.88 15.54
CA ASP A 46 -2.07 -7.63 16.97
C ASP A 46 -2.21 -6.13 17.26
N GLU A 47 -1.47 -5.27 16.56
CA GLU A 47 -1.57 -3.82 16.72
C GLU A 47 -2.99 -3.29 16.42
N ILE A 48 -3.63 -3.79 15.36
CA ILE A 48 -5.00 -3.40 15.00
C ILE A 48 -6.00 -3.88 16.08
N ILE A 49 -5.84 -5.11 16.57
CA ILE A 49 -6.70 -5.68 17.61
C ILE A 49 -6.57 -4.90 18.92
N GLN A 50 -5.35 -4.52 19.30
CA GLN A 50 -5.10 -3.70 20.50
C GLN A 50 -5.74 -2.31 20.35
N LYS A 51 -5.47 -1.61 19.24
CA LYS A 51 -6.09 -0.30 18.94
C LYS A 51 -7.62 -0.36 18.93
N SER A 52 -8.20 -1.46 18.42
CA SER A 52 -9.65 -1.65 18.39
C SER A 52 -10.25 -1.94 19.77
N ARG A 53 -9.47 -2.49 20.71
CA ARG A 53 -9.92 -2.80 22.07
C ARG A 53 -9.80 -1.60 23.03
N GLY A 54 -9.08 -0.56 22.65
CA GLY A 54 -9.00 0.69 23.40
C GLY A 54 -7.99 0.68 24.56
N GLU A 55 -6.92 -0.11 24.45
CA GLU A 55 -5.75 -0.06 25.33
C GLU A 55 -4.56 0.66 24.66
#